data_AF-A0A2Z4NCP4-F1
#
_entry.id   AF-A0A2Z4NCP4-F1
#
_cell.length_a   1.000
_cell.length_b   1.000
_cell.length_c   1.000
_cell.angle_alpha   90.00
_cell.angle_beta   90.00
_cell.angle_gamma   90.00
#
_symmetry.space_group_name_H-M   'P 1'
#
loop_
_entity.id
_entity.type
_entity.pdbx_description
1 polymer ?
#
loop_
_entity_poly.entity_id
_entity_poly.type
_entity_poly.pdbx_seq_one_letter_code
_entity_poly.pdbx_strand_id
1 'polypeptide(L)'
;MKKILNAQKQKDTRTLKYDPENDSVSTLITEFQIYHKNAHFIKPIDEMKIFEYFKEIRFMKIMDENLKDKIEETAKRQRLFKAKYTPYMEYEKWSDSPLAEKAKPLSKTKRIIIISVVTVVFIAMLLIIVGLNKWW
;
A
#
# COMPACT_ATOMS: atom_id res chain seq x y z
N MET A 1 -19.06 -53.53 20.15
CA MET A 1 -18.41 -52.57 19.24
C MET A 1 -19.28 -51.32 19.13
N LYS A 2 -18.64 -50.15 19.05
CA LYS A 2 -19.17 -48.78 19.21
C LYS A 2 -20.53 -48.52 18.54
N LYS A 3 -21.50 -48.04 19.33
CA LYS A 3 -22.68 -47.29 18.86
C LYS A 3 -22.17 -45.99 18.24
N ILE A 4 -22.18 -45.88 16.91
CA ILE A 4 -21.85 -44.63 16.21
C ILE A 4 -23.04 -43.70 16.39
N LEU A 5 -22.95 -42.81 17.39
CA LEU A 5 -23.86 -41.69 17.53
C LEU A 5 -23.50 -40.72 16.40
N ASN A 6 -24.22 -40.80 15.28
CA ASN A 6 -24.16 -39.76 14.25
C ASN A 6 -24.79 -38.50 14.84
N ALA A 7 -24.01 -37.72 15.59
CA ALA A 7 -24.35 -36.35 15.91
C ALA A 7 -24.54 -35.64 14.56
N GLN A 8 -25.80 -35.40 14.18
CA GLN A 8 -26.12 -34.52 13.06
C GLN A 8 -25.40 -33.21 13.36
N LYS A 9 -24.33 -32.91 12.58
CA LYS A 9 -23.75 -31.58 12.57
C LYS A 9 -24.91 -30.65 12.28
N GLN A 10 -25.29 -29.85 13.28
CA GLN A 10 -26.27 -28.80 13.16
C GLN A 10 -25.84 -27.98 11.95
N LYS A 11 -26.53 -28.15 10.82
CA LYS A 11 -26.21 -27.40 9.60
C LYS A 11 -26.36 -25.95 10.01
N ASP A 12 -25.28 -25.18 9.88
CA ASP A 12 -25.33 -23.76 10.14
C ASP A 12 -26.37 -23.16 9.19
N THR A 13 -27.55 -22.85 9.71
CA THR A 13 -28.67 -22.27 8.95
C THR A 13 -28.53 -20.77 8.81
N ARG A 14 -27.38 -20.19 9.19
CA ARG A 14 -27.10 -18.78 8.95
C ARG A 14 -27.08 -18.53 7.45
N THR A 15 -28.10 -17.82 6.98
CA THR A 15 -28.14 -17.22 5.66
C THR A 15 -27.00 -16.21 5.56
N LEU A 16 -25.95 -16.55 4.81
CA LEU A 16 -24.83 -15.66 4.48
C LEU A 16 -25.19 -14.64 3.39
N LYS A 17 -26.45 -14.67 2.91
CA LYS A 17 -26.99 -13.71 1.96
C LYS A 17 -27.97 -12.80 2.69
N TYR A 18 -27.74 -11.50 2.58
CA TYR A 18 -28.65 -10.47 3.05
C TYR A 18 -30.00 -10.63 2.35
N ASP A 19 -31.05 -10.88 3.13
CA ASP A 19 -32.43 -10.98 2.67
C ASP A 19 -33.24 -9.81 3.26
N PRO A 20 -33.56 -8.78 2.45
CA PRO A 20 -34.26 -7.59 2.93
C PRO A 20 -35.71 -7.86 3.37
N GLU A 21 -36.33 -8.99 2.98
CA GLU A 21 -37.69 -9.34 3.40
C GLU A 21 -37.74 -10.04 4.78
N ASN A 22 -36.60 -10.60 5.22
CA ASN A 22 -36.45 -11.26 6.51
C ASN A 22 -35.72 -10.40 7.56
N ASP A 23 -35.45 -9.14 7.24
CA ASP A 23 -34.78 -8.22 8.16
C ASP A 23 -35.76 -7.83 9.26
N SER A 24 -35.66 -8.51 10.40
CA SER A 24 -36.64 -8.34 11.48
C SER A 24 -36.57 -6.90 11.99
N VAL A 25 -37.73 -6.25 12.12
CA VAL A 25 -37.86 -4.91 12.71
C VAL A 25 -37.15 -4.86 14.08
N SER A 26 -37.17 -5.96 14.82
CA SER A 26 -36.42 -6.13 16.07
C SER A 26 -34.90 -6.03 15.91
N THR A 27 -34.31 -6.54 14.84
CA THR A 27 -32.87 -6.42 14.56
C THR A 27 -32.51 -4.96 14.31
N LEU A 28 -33.28 -4.28 13.47
CA LEU A 28 -33.06 -2.87 13.15
C LEU A 28 -33.16 -1.97 14.38
N ILE A 29 -34.15 -2.20 15.25
CA ILE A 29 -34.30 -1.47 16.51
C ILE A 29 -33.10 -1.73 17.42
N THR A 30 -32.67 -2.99 17.56
CA THR A 30 -31.54 -3.37 18.41
C THR A 30 -30.23 -2.74 17.93
N GLU A 31 -29.98 -2.81 16.63
CA GLU A 31 -28.80 -2.19 16.00
C GLU A 31 -28.80 -0.67 16.15
N PHE A 32 -29.97 -0.03 15.99
CA PHE A 32 -30.10 1.41 16.19
C PHE A 32 -29.84 1.81 17.65
N GLN A 33 -30.36 1.06 18.63
CA GLN A 33 -30.09 1.34 20.05
C GLN A 33 -28.60 1.21 20.39
N ILE A 34 -27.92 0.21 19.82
CA ILE A 34 -26.47 0.05 19.98
C ILE A 34 -25.72 1.22 19.35
N TYR A 35 -26.10 1.62 18.13
CA TYR A 35 -25.51 2.77 17.45
C TYR A 35 -25.71 4.07 18.26
N HIS A 36 -26.94 4.35 18.68
CA HIS A 36 -27.29 5.53 19.45
C HIS A 36 -26.51 5.62 20.77
N LYS A 37 -26.30 4.49 21.46
CA LYS A 37 -25.52 4.44 22.70
C LYS A 37 -24.03 4.76 22.49
N ASN A 38 -23.48 4.36 21.35
CA ASN A 38 -22.06 4.49 21.07
C ASN A 38 -21.71 5.75 20.25
N ALA A 39 -22.70 6.40 19.64
CA ALA A 39 -22.51 7.59 18.84
C ALA A 39 -22.31 8.81 19.75
N HIS A 40 -21.16 9.48 19.58
CA HIS A 40 -20.87 10.73 20.25
C HIS A 40 -20.94 11.88 19.25
N PHE A 41 -21.87 12.81 19.46
CA PHE A 41 -22.04 13.97 18.61
C PHE A 41 -21.48 15.22 19.31
N ILE A 42 -20.73 16.03 18.56
CA ILE A 42 -20.11 17.26 19.07
C ILE A 42 -21.17 18.32 19.43
N LYS A 43 -22.34 18.23 18.81
CA LYS A 43 -23.50 19.10 19.05
C LYS A 43 -24.73 18.24 19.34
N PRO A 44 -25.74 18.75 20.07
CA PRO A 44 -27.02 18.07 20.17
C PRO A 44 -27.66 18.00 18.78
N ILE A 45 -28.05 16.79 18.39
CA ILE A 45 -28.68 16.48 17.10
C ILE A 45 -30.02 15.81 17.39
N ASP A 46 -31.04 16.13 16.60
CA ASP A 46 -32.35 15.50 16.70
C ASP A 46 -32.28 13.99 16.45
N GLU A 47 -33.06 13.22 17.19
CA GLU A 47 -33.08 11.75 17.11
C GLU A 47 -33.40 11.25 15.69
N MET A 48 -34.25 11.97 14.95
CA MET A 48 -34.55 11.66 13.54
C MET A 48 -33.30 11.72 12.66
N LYS A 49 -32.45 12.73 12.84
CA LYS A 49 -31.20 12.86 12.08
C LYS A 49 -30.20 11.78 12.47
N ILE A 50 -30.16 11.40 13.75
CA ILE A 50 -29.32 10.29 14.22
C ILE A 50 -29.76 8.98 13.55
N PHE A 51 -31.06 8.76 13.40
CA PHE A 51 -31.62 7.60 12.70
C PHE A 51 -31.31 7.63 11.19
N GLU A 52 -31.32 8.79 10.54
CA GLU A 52 -30.88 8.93 9.14
C GLU A 52 -29.42 8.52 8.95
N TYR A 53 -28.52 9.02 9.79
CA TYR A 53 -27.10 8.61 9.74
C TYR A 53 -26.92 7.12 9.98
N PHE A 54 -27.66 6.54 10.93
CA PHE A 54 -27.65 5.10 11.16
C PHE A 54 -28.03 4.31 9.90
N LYS A 55 -29.12 4.69 9.21
CA LYS A 55 -29.57 4.03 7.98
C LYS A 55 -28.51 4.07 6.89
N GLU A 56 -27.87 5.21 6.69
CA GLU A 56 -26.80 5.36 5.68
C GLU A 56 -25.60 4.47 6.01
N ILE A 57 -25.14 4.49 7.26
CA ILE A 57 -24.02 3.65 7.71
C ILE A 57 -24.33 2.17 7.56
N ARG A 58 -25.55 1.76 7.95
CA ARG A 58 -26.01 0.38 7.82
C ARG A 58 -26.05 -0.06 6.36
N PHE A 59 -26.56 0.80 5.47
CA PHE A 59 -26.59 0.52 4.03
C PHE A 59 -25.19 0.37 3.45
N MET A 60 -24.25 1.27 3.78
CA MET A 60 -22.86 1.17 3.34
C MET A 60 -22.23 -0.16 3.79
N LYS A 61 -22.46 -0.57 5.03
CA LYS A 61 -21.97 -1.85 5.55
C LYS A 61 -22.52 -3.05 4.78
N ILE A 62 -23.82 -3.07 4.49
CA ILE A 62 -24.46 -4.13 3.70
C ILE A 62 -23.90 -4.16 2.28
N MET A 63 -23.69 -3.00 1.66
CA MET A 63 -23.09 -2.91 0.33
C MET A 63 -21.65 -3.43 0.32
N ASP A 64 -20.85 -3.09 1.33
CA ASP A 64 -19.50 -3.62 1.49
C ASP A 64 -19.48 -5.14 1.66
N GLU A 65 -20.38 -5.70 2.45
CA GLU A 65 -20.51 -7.15 2.64
C GLU A 65 -20.87 -7.85 1.32
N ASN A 66 -21.82 -7.29 0.55
CA ASN A 66 -22.22 -7.83 -0.75
C ASN A 66 -21.15 -7.68 -1.84
N LEU A 67 -20.29 -6.67 -1.74
CA LEU A 67 -19.22 -6.40 -2.71
C LEU A 67 -17.87 -7.01 -2.31
N LYS A 68 -17.78 -7.63 -1.13
CA LYS A 68 -16.55 -8.17 -0.55
C LYS A 68 -15.77 -9.07 -1.52
N ASP A 69 -16.46 -9.99 -2.19
CA ASP A 69 -15.84 -10.91 -3.15
C ASP A 69 -15.25 -10.16 -4.36
N LYS A 70 -15.95 -9.13 -4.85
CA LYS A 70 -15.47 -8.29 -5.97
C LYS A 70 -14.29 -7.42 -5.55
N ILE A 71 -14.30 -6.92 -4.32
CA ILE A 71 -13.19 -6.14 -3.74
C ILE A 71 -11.94 -7.04 -3.65
N GLU A 72 -12.08 -8.26 -3.15
CA GLU A 72 -10.98 -9.22 -3.05
C GLU A 72 -10.43 -9.61 -4.43
N GLU A 73 -11.30 -9.89 -5.39
CA GLU A 73 -10.89 -10.20 -6.76
C GLU A 73 -10.15 -9.02 -7.41
N THR A 74 -10.65 -7.80 -7.22
CA THR A 74 -10.02 -6.58 -7.74
C THR A 74 -8.67 -6.33 -7.09
N ALA A 75 -8.55 -6.51 -5.78
CA ALA A 75 -7.29 -6.40 -5.05
C ALA A 75 -6.27 -7.43 -5.55
N LYS A 76 -6.70 -8.67 -5.81
CA LYS A 76 -5.85 -9.71 -6.40
C LYS A 76 -5.36 -9.31 -7.79
N ARG A 77 -6.24 -8.81 -8.66
CA ARG A 77 -5.88 -8.30 -9.98
C ARG A 77 -4.86 -7.15 -9.87
N GLN A 78 -5.10 -6.17 -9.00
CA GLN A 78 -4.18 -5.05 -8.78
C GLN A 78 -2.80 -5.51 -8.29
N ARG A 79 -2.72 -6.50 -7.41
CA ARG A 79 -1.45 -7.10 -6.97
C ARG A 79 -0.70 -7.76 -8.14
N LEU A 80 -1.41 -8.49 -9.01
CA LEU A 80 -0.82 -9.09 -10.20
C LEU A 80 -0.32 -8.03 -11.18
N PHE A 81 -1.10 -6.97 -11.42
CA PHE A 81 -0.67 -5.82 -12.22
C PHE A 81 0.58 -5.18 -11.63
N LYS A 82 0.58 -4.87 -10.33
CA LYS A 82 1.75 -4.32 -9.65
C LYS A 82 2.97 -5.23 -9.82
N ALA A 83 2.85 -6.53 -9.55
CA ALA A 83 3.96 -7.46 -9.72
C ALA A 83 4.48 -7.53 -11.17
N LYS A 84 3.58 -7.55 -12.16
CA LYS A 84 3.95 -7.57 -13.59
C LYS A 84 4.70 -6.31 -14.01
N TYR A 85 4.29 -5.14 -13.52
CA TYR A 85 4.83 -3.85 -13.97
C TYR A 85 5.90 -3.25 -13.04
N THR A 86 6.12 -3.80 -11.84
CA THR A 86 7.21 -3.39 -10.92
C THR A 86 8.59 -3.41 -11.58
N PRO A 87 8.96 -4.44 -12.37
CA PRO A 87 10.26 -4.46 -13.08
C PRO A 87 10.42 -3.36 -14.13
N TYR A 88 9.32 -2.82 -14.65
CA TYR A 88 9.32 -1.78 -15.70
C TYR A 88 9.24 -0.35 -15.12
N MET A 89 8.87 -0.22 -13.85
CA MET A 89 8.82 1.07 -13.13
C MET A 89 10.20 1.48 -12.58
N GLU A 90 11.12 0.54 -12.41
CA GLU A 90 12.54 0.81 -12.10
C GLU A 90 13.27 1.28 -13.37
N TYR A 91 12.89 2.47 -13.87
CA TYR A 91 13.48 3.14 -15.05
C TYR A 91 15.02 3.26 -14.97
N GLU A 92 15.59 3.20 -13.77
CA GLU A 92 17.03 3.28 -13.52
C GLU A 92 17.80 2.03 -13.99
N LYS A 93 17.12 0.90 -14.25
CA LYS A 93 17.74 -0.38 -14.64
C LYS A 93 17.50 -0.78 -16.10
N TRP A 94 16.74 0.01 -16.86
CA TRP A 94 16.34 -0.34 -18.23
C TRP A 94 17.47 -0.15 -19.26
N SER A 95 18.51 0.63 -18.95
CA SER A 95 19.68 0.78 -19.82
C SER A 95 20.75 -0.31 -19.65
N ASP A 96 20.61 -1.18 -18.65
CA ASP A 96 21.58 -2.23 -18.40
C ASP A 96 21.18 -3.50 -19.18
N SER A 97 21.71 -3.64 -20.40
CA SER A 97 21.68 -4.92 -21.11
C SER A 97 22.21 -6.02 -20.18
N PRO A 98 21.60 -7.22 -20.13
CA PRO A 98 22.07 -8.34 -19.30
C PRO A 98 23.49 -8.81 -19.68
N LEU A 99 23.99 -8.37 -20.85
CA LEU A 99 25.33 -8.64 -21.36
C LEU A 99 26.28 -7.43 -21.24
N ALA A 100 25.79 -6.27 -20.79
CA ALA A 100 26.62 -5.10 -20.59
C ALA A 100 27.37 -5.20 -19.27
N GLU A 101 28.69 -5.33 -19.35
CA GLU A 101 29.56 -5.15 -18.22
C GLU A 101 29.49 -3.68 -17.79
N LYS A 102 28.70 -3.40 -16.74
CA LYS A 102 28.54 -2.03 -16.25
C LYS A 102 29.93 -1.48 -15.93
N ALA A 103 30.28 -0.34 -16.52
CA ALA A 103 31.42 0.44 -16.06
C ALA A 103 31.15 0.82 -14.60
N LYS A 104 31.68 0.04 -13.66
CA LYS A 104 31.45 0.26 -12.23
C LYS A 104 31.87 1.71 -11.93
N PRO A 105 30.99 2.54 -11.35
CA PRO A 105 31.39 3.89 -11.00
C PRO A 105 32.62 3.80 -10.12
N LEU A 106 33.67 4.55 -10.48
CA LEU A 106 34.89 4.58 -9.68
C LEU A 106 34.51 4.90 -8.23
N SER A 107 35.02 4.11 -7.29
CA SER A 107 34.87 4.39 -5.86
C SER A 107 35.13 5.87 -5.58
N LYS A 108 34.34 6.48 -4.70
CA LYS A 108 34.49 7.88 -4.29
C LYS A 108 35.95 8.21 -3.92
N THR A 109 36.65 7.27 -3.27
CA THR A 109 38.07 7.39 -2.93
C THR A 109 38.98 7.46 -4.16
N LYS A 110 38.79 6.55 -5.14
CA LYS A 110 39.57 6.53 -6.37
C LYS A 110 39.35 7.79 -7.21
N ARG A 111 38.11 8.31 -7.23
CA ARG A 111 37.79 9.58 -7.91
C ARG A 111 38.52 10.77 -7.30
N ILE A 112 38.58 10.85 -5.96
CA ILE A 112 39.31 11.90 -5.24
C ILE A 112 40.81 11.82 -5.51
N ILE A 113 41.39 10.61 -5.51
CA ILE A 113 42.81 10.40 -5.82
C ILE A 113 43.16 10.90 -7.22
N ILE A 114 42.35 10.56 -8.23
CA ILE A 114 42.59 10.99 -9.61
C ILE A 114 42.55 12.52 -9.72
N ILE A 115 41.53 13.15 -9.13
CA ILE A 115 41.42 14.62 -9.13
C ILE A 115 42.64 15.26 -8.46
N SER A 116 43.07 14.72 -7.31
CA SER A 116 44.23 15.22 -6.57
C SER A 116 45.52 15.13 -7.38
N VAL A 117 45.79 13.99 -8.03
CA VAL A 117 46.99 13.80 -8.85
C VAL A 117 47.02 14.78 -10.03
N VAL A 118 45.89 14.95 -10.72
CA VAL A 118 45.80 15.90 -11.85
C VAL A 118 46.08 17.33 -11.39
N THR A 119 45.50 17.76 -10.28
CA THR A 119 45.73 19.11 -9.74
C THR A 119 47.21 19.34 -9.39
N VAL A 120 47.89 18.34 -8.83
CA VAL A 120 49.33 18.44 -8.51
C VAL A 120 50.18 18.59 -9.78
N VAL A 121 49.85 17.89 -10.87
CA VAL A 121 50.53 18.03 -12.15
C VAL A 121 50.40 19.46 -12.70
N PHE A 122 49.21 20.06 -12.62
CA PHE A 122 49.01 21.45 -13.03
C PHE A 122 49.82 22.44 -12.19
N ILE A 123 49.89 22.23 -10.87
CA ILE A 123 50.70 23.07 -9.99
C ILE A 123 52.19 22.95 -10.35
N ALA A 124 52.69 21.74 -10.58
CA ALA A 124 54.07 21.51 -11.00
C ALA A 124 54.39 22.20 -12.34
N MET A 125 53.47 22.12 -13.30
CA MET A 125 53.62 22.78 -14.60
C MET A 125 53.66 24.31 -14.46
N LEU A 126 52.80 24.89 -13.60
CA LEU A 126 52.83 26.33 -13.32
C LEU A 126 54.13 26.77 -12.62
N LEU A 127 54.63 25.96 -11.68
CA LEU A 127 55.90 26.24 -11.01
C LEU A 127 57.09 26.23 -11.97
N ILE A 128 57.09 25.31 -12.95
CA ILE A 128 58.11 25.28 -14.01
C ILE A 128 58.07 26.58 -14.83
N ILE A 129 56.88 27.03 -15.23
CA ILE A 129 56.71 28.28 -16.01
C ILE A 129 57.20 29.49 -15.21
N VAL A 130 56.80 29.61 -13.94
CA VAL A 130 57.26 30.72 -13.07
C VAL A 130 58.75 30.65 -12.82
N GLY A 131 59.31 29.44 -12.63
CA GLY A 131 60.74 29.22 -12.47
C GLY A 131 61.55 29.64 -13.69
N LEU A 132 61.09 29.27 -14.89
CA LEU A 132 61.68 29.70 -16.16
C LEU A 132 61.58 31.22 -16.38
N ASN A 133 60.45 31.83 -16.00
CA ASN A 133 60.23 33.27 -16.14
C ASN A 133 61.02 34.13 -15.14
N LYS A 134 61.42 33.56 -13.99
CA LYS A 134 62.32 34.22 -13.01
C LYS A 134 63.80 34.00 -13.29
N TRP A 135 64.14 33.07 -14.18
CA TRP A 135 65.53 32.76 -14.56
C TRP A 135 65.95 33.42 -15.88
N TRP A 136 65.08 34.24 -16.46
CA TRP A 136 65.38 35.26 -17.46
C TRP A 136 65.36 36.63 -16.80
#